data_AF-I4GYW9-F1
#
_entry.id   AF-I4GYW9-F1
#
_cell.length_a   1.000
_cell.length_b   1.000
_cell.length_c   1.000
_cell.angle_alpha   90.00
_cell.angle_beta   90.00
_cell.angle_gamma   90.00
#
_symmetry.space_group_name_H-M   'P 1'
#
loop_
_entity.id
_entity.type
_entity.pdbx_description
1 polymer ?
#
loop_
_entity_poly.entity_id
_entity_poly.type
_entity_poly.pdbx_seq_one_letter_code
_entity_poly.pdbx_strand_id
1 'polypeptide(L)' 'MNQTSSPAVQLKPHQRQQIAWKLLTKQETISGMAEEEGVSGKFLDKQGHIAQNTLNLAFEKPKKNEEVLF' A
#
# COMPACT_ATOMS: atom_id res chain seq x y z
N MET A 1 9.35 11.71 -28.99
CA MET A 1 9.73 11.32 -27.62
C MET A 1 8.67 10.34 -27.13
N ASN A 2 9.01 9.05 -27.03
CA ASN A 2 8.07 8.04 -26.57
C ASN A 2 7.79 8.30 -25.09
N GLN A 3 6.57 8.73 -24.76
CA GLN A 3 6.10 8.81 -23.38
C GLN A 3 5.94 7.38 -22.87
N THR A 4 7.02 6.78 -22.37
CA THR A 4 6.97 5.50 -21.69
C THR A 4 6.13 5.68 -20.44
N SER A 5 4.88 5.22 -20.50
CA SER A 5 3.99 5.09 -19.35
C SER A 5 4.77 4.47 -18.19
N SER A 6 4.84 5.18 -17.05
CA SER A 6 5.56 4.71 -15.86
C SER A 6 5.04 3.32 -15.47
N PRO A 7 5.91 2.34 -15.19
CA PRO A 7 5.50 1.00 -14.78
C PRO A 7 4.49 1.01 -13.62
N ALA A 8 4.65 1.97 -12.71
CA ALA A 8 3.73 2.20 -11.61
C ALA A 8 2.29 2.57 -12.02
N VAL A 9 2.06 3.09 -13.23
CA VAL A 9 0.73 3.39 -13.78
C VAL A 9 0.08 2.13 -14.38
N GLN A 10 0.90 1.21 -14.87
CA GLN A 10 0.44 -0.04 -15.50
C GLN A 10 0.05 -1.11 -14.46
N LEU A 11 0.52 -0.98 -13.21
CA LEU A 11 0.16 -1.87 -12.12
C LEU A 11 -1.34 -1.85 -11.83
N LYS A 12 -1.96 -3.04 -11.97
CA LYS A 12 -3.36 -3.28 -11.60
C LYS A 12 -3.56 -3.20 -10.09
N PRO A 13 -4.78 -2.92 -9.60
CA PRO A 13 -5.06 -2.85 -8.17
C PRO A 13 -4.59 -4.07 -7.37
N HIS A 14 -4.80 -5.29 -7.88
CA HIS A 14 -4.36 -6.53 -7.23
C HIS A 14 -2.83 -6.59 -7.05
N GLN A 15 -2.06 -6.19 -8.05
CA GLN A 15 -0.59 -6.18 -7.96
C GLN A 15 -0.11 -5.20 -6.89
N ARG A 16 -0.75 -4.02 -6.81
CA ARG A 16 -0.47 -3.04 -5.76
C ARG A 16 -0.76 -3.59 -4.37
N GLN A 17 -1.85 -4.35 -4.21
CA GLN A 17 -2.19 -5.02 -2.96
C GLN A 17 -1.16 -6.09 -2.57
N GLN A 18 -0.67 -6.87 -3.54
CA GLN A 18 0.39 -7.85 -3.31
C GLN A 18 1.69 -7.19 -2.87
N ILE A 19 2.09 -6.09 -3.52
CA ILE A 19 3.25 -5.28 -3.14
C ILE A 19 3.10 -4.75 -1.71
N ALA A 20 1.94 -4.16 -1.40
CA ALA A 20 1.62 -3.68 -0.06
C ALA A 20 1.72 -4.79 1.00
N TRP A 21 1.23 -5.99 0.70
CA TRP A 21 1.31 -7.15 1.59
C TRP A 21 2.77 -7.59 1.82
N LYS A 22 3.57 -7.72 0.75
CA LYS A 22 5.00 -8.04 0.85
C LYS A 22 5.74 -7.02 1.73
N LEU A 23 5.45 -5.73 1.56
CA LEU A 23 6.02 -4.64 2.34
C LEU A 23 5.67 -4.73 3.84
N LEU A 24 4.39 -4.94 4.17
CA LEU A 24 3.93 -5.02 5.56
C LEU A 24 4.50 -6.24 6.30
N THR A 25 4.62 -7.37 5.60
CA THR A 25 5.17 -8.61 6.16
C THR A 25 6.69 -8.65 6.17
N LYS A 26 7.36 -7.62 5.63
CA LYS A 26 8.83 -7.54 5.49
C LYS A 26 9.43 -8.78 4.81
N GLN A 27 8.69 -9.41 3.91
CA GLN A 27 9.17 -10.58 3.16
C GLN A 27 10.33 -10.23 2.23
N GLU A 28 10.38 -8.98 1.76
CA GLU A 28 11.37 -8.52 0.79
C GLU A 28 11.80 -7.08 1.11
N THR A 29 13.02 -6.72 0.70
CA THR A 29 13.53 -5.36 0.90
C THR A 29 12.91 -4.41 -0.13
N ILE A 30 12.80 -3.13 0.21
CA ILE A 30 12.29 -2.09 -0.71
C ILE A 30 13.10 -2.05 -2.00
N SER A 31 14.43 -2.21 -1.91
CA SER A 31 15.31 -2.21 -3.08
C SER A 31 15.04 -3.41 -4.00
N GLY A 32 14.85 -4.61 -3.44
CA GLY A 32 14.55 -5.81 -4.23
C GLY A 32 13.21 -5.70 -4.96
N MET A 33 12.16 -5.26 -4.25
CA MET A 33 10.85 -5.04 -4.88
C MET A 33 10.86 -3.91 -5.91
N ALA A 34 11.67 -2.88 -5.72
CA ALA A 34 11.78 -1.77 -6.66
C ALA A 34 12.36 -2.23 -8.01
N GLU A 35 13.35 -3.12 -7.94
CA GLU A 35 13.97 -3.74 -9.10
C GLU A 35 13.03 -4.75 -9.78
N GLU A 36 12.40 -5.66 -9.02
CA GLU A 36 11.46 -6.68 -9.54
C GLU A 36 10.28 -6.04 -10.28
N GLU A 37 9.65 -5.03 -9.67
CA GLU A 37 8.43 -4.41 -10.19
C GLU A 37 8.72 -3.22 -11.11
N GLY A 38 9.99 -2.81 -11.25
CA GLY A 38 10.40 -1.66 -12.06
C GLY A 38 9.82 -0.33 -11.57
N VAL A 39 9.56 -0.20 -10.26
CA VAL A 39 8.95 0.98 -9.64
C VAL A 39 9.89 1.68 -8.68
N SER A 40 9.65 2.97 -8.44
CA SER A 40 10.47 3.72 -7.48
C SER A 40 10.23 3.25 -6.03
N GLY A 41 11.27 3.33 -5.19
CA GLY A 41 11.12 3.09 -3.75
C GLY A 41 10.06 3.98 -3.08
N LYS A 42 9.91 5.24 -3.53
CA LYS A 42 8.84 6.15 -3.04
C LYS A 42 7.43 5.63 -3.33
N PHE A 43 7.25 4.95 -4.47
CA PHE A 43 5.97 4.32 -4.80
C PHE A 43 5.67 3.17 -3.84
N LEU A 44 6.66 2.32 -3.57
CA LEU A 44 6.55 1.20 -2.63
C LEU A 44 6.21 1.71 -1.22
N ASP A 45 6.96 2.70 -0.74
CA ASP A 45 6.72 3.32 0.57
C ASP A 45 5.28 3.83 0.70
N LYS A 46 4.77 4.49 -0.35
CA LYS A 46 3.36 4.92 -0.42
C LYS A 46 2.38 3.75 -0.36
N GLN A 47 2.65 2.62 -1.04
CA GLN A 47 1.77 1.44 -0.96
C GLN A 47 1.77 0.85 0.46
N GLY A 48 2.93 0.77 1.11
CA GLY A 48 3.05 0.33 2.49
C GLY A 48 2.26 1.21 3.46
N HIS A 49 2.38 2.54 3.34
CA HIS A 49 1.61 3.48 4.14
C HIS A 49 0.10 3.34 3.94
N ILE A 50 -0.37 3.21 2.71
CA ILE A 50 -1.80 3.01 2.41
C ILE A 50 -2.31 1.74 3.11
N ALA A 51 -1.56 0.65 3.01
CA ALA A 51 -1.95 -0.63 3.58
C ALA A 51 -1.95 -0.60 5.11
N GLN A 52 -0.92 -0.02 5.73
CA GLN A 52 -0.85 0.15 7.18
C GLN A 52 -2.02 0.99 7.71
N ASN A 53 -2.31 2.12 7.07
CA ASN A 53 -3.42 2.98 7.46
C ASN A 53 -4.77 2.26 7.32
N THR A 54 -4.94 1.50 6.23
CA THR A 54 -6.17 0.72 6.00
C THR A 54 -6.36 -0.34 7.08
N LEU A 55 -5.28 -1.06 7.46
CA LEU A 55 -5.35 -2.01 8.57
C LEU A 55 -5.65 -1.32 9.89
N ASN A 56 -4.99 -0.20 10.19
CA ASN A 56 -5.26 0.56 11.40
C ASN A 56 -6.73 0.96 11.48
N LEU A 57 -7.31 1.49 10.40
CA LEU A 57 -8.73 1.84 10.33
C LEU A 57 -9.65 0.62 10.49
N ALA A 58 -9.30 -0.53 9.93
CA ALA A 58 -10.09 -1.75 10.04
C ALA A 58 -10.09 -2.34 11.46
N PHE A 59 -9.02 -2.11 12.22
CA PHE A 59 -8.86 -2.59 13.60
C PHE A 59 -9.10 -1.51 14.67
N GLU A 60 -9.25 -0.24 14.27
CA GLU A 60 -9.70 0.82 15.16
C GLU A 60 -11.12 0.48 15.63
N LYS A 61 -11.30 0.43 16.95
CA LYS A 61 -12.65 0.26 17.52
C LYS A 61 -13.50 1.43 17.01
N PRO A 62 -14.75 1.19 16.58
CA PRO A 62 -15.66 2.29 16.32
C PRO A 62 -15.66 3.15 17.59
N LYS A 63 -15.26 4.41 17.47
CA LYS A 63 -15.47 5.37 18.55
C LYS A 63 -16.94 5.24 18.88
N LYS A 64 -17.25 4.84 20.11
CA LYS A 64 -18.61 4.91 20.64
C LYS A 64 -19.05 6.34 20.34
N ASN A 65 -19.83 6.53 19.28
CA ASN A 65 -20.82 7.59 19.32
C ASN A 65 -21.60 7.22 20.56
N GLU A 66 -21.47 8.06 21.57
CA GLU A 66 -22.28 8.04 22.76
C GLU A 66 -23.72 8.17 22.27
N GLU A 67 -24.33 7.04 21.91
CA GLU A 67 -25.76 6.87 21.96
C GLU A 67 -26.08 6.92 23.45
N VAL A 68 -26.23 8.16 23.93
CA VAL A 68 -26.84 8.45 25.20
C VAL A 68 -28.31 8.07 25.03
N LEU A 69 -28.60 6.77 25.22
CA LEU A 69 -29.95 6.29 25.45
C LEU A 69 -30.33 6.73 26.87
N PHE A 70 -30.87 7.93 26.99
CA PHE A 70 -31.73 8.32 28.12
C PHE A 70 -33.18 8.01 27.77
#